data_AF-T1BZZ8-F1
#
_entry.id   AF-T1BZZ8-F1
#
_cell.length_a   1.000
_cell.length_b   1.000
_cell.length_c   1.000
_cell.angle_alpha   90.00
_cell.angle_beta   90.00
_cell.angle_gamma   90.00
#
_symmetry.space_group_name_H-M   'P 1'
#
loop_
_entity.id
_entity.type
_entity.pdbx_description
1 polymer ?
#
loop_
_entity_poly.entity_id
_entity_poly.type
_entity_poly.pdbx_seq_one_letter_code
_entity_poly.pdbx_strand_id
1 'polypeptide(L)'
;SCRDELAPGRVLEGEIVASEQLRVSRTAYREALRILAAKGLVESRPKLGTRVSESRAWHLLDPDVVSWIFSAQPDARLLAGLFELRAIVEPAAAALAAARRSREQLRTMRLALDAMATESLAVEAGRQADRQFHSALFEASGNPFLASLTSGIA
;
A
#
# COMPACT_ATOMS: atom_id res chain seq x y z
N SER A 1 9.47 -20.97 -1.28
CA SER A 1 9.18 -19.63 -0.72
C SER A 1 8.33 -18.92 -1.76
N CYS A 2 7.09 -18.54 -1.44
CA CYS A 2 6.07 -18.07 -2.40
C CYS A 2 6.53 -16.93 -3.34
N ARG A 3 7.62 -16.23 -3.02
CA ARG A 3 8.24 -15.17 -3.83
C ARG A 3 8.80 -15.64 -5.18
N ASP A 4 9.56 -16.73 -5.21
CA ASP A 4 10.12 -17.24 -6.48
C ASP A 4 9.02 -17.83 -7.37
N GLU A 5 7.91 -18.23 -6.75
CA GLU A 5 6.73 -18.73 -7.41
C GLU A 5 5.83 -17.61 -7.96
N LEU A 6 6.10 -16.32 -7.77
CA LEU A 6 5.22 -15.23 -8.27
C LEU A 6 6.01 -14.12 -8.99
N ALA A 7 7.03 -14.51 -9.77
CA ALA A 7 7.77 -13.58 -10.61
C ALA A 7 6.87 -12.90 -11.67
N PRO A 8 7.14 -11.63 -12.03
CA PRO A 8 6.48 -10.97 -13.14
C PRO A 8 6.47 -11.83 -14.41
N GLY A 9 5.34 -11.83 -15.12
CA GLY A 9 5.12 -12.62 -16.33
C GLY A 9 4.75 -14.09 -16.10
N ARG A 10 4.85 -14.62 -14.87
CA ARG A 10 4.38 -15.97 -14.54
C ARG A 10 2.89 -16.08 -14.83
N VAL A 11 2.50 -17.16 -15.52
CA VAL A 11 1.10 -17.52 -15.73
C VAL A 11 0.59 -18.19 -14.46
N LEU A 12 -0.49 -17.64 -13.89
CA LEU A 12 -1.20 -18.25 -12.79
C LEU A 12 -1.99 -19.47 -13.30
N GLU A 13 -2.13 -20.47 -12.44
CA GLU A 13 -2.91 -21.65 -12.76
C GLU A 13 -4.37 -21.29 -13.10
N GLY A 14 -4.98 -22.10 -13.96
CA GLY A 14 -6.38 -21.92 -14.34
C GLY A 14 -7.33 -22.10 -13.15
N GLU A 15 -8.50 -21.46 -13.23
CA GLU A 15 -9.51 -21.39 -12.17
C GLU A 15 -9.80 -22.74 -11.49
N ILE A 16 -9.94 -23.81 -12.28
CA ILE A 16 -10.29 -25.15 -11.77
C ILE A 16 -9.16 -25.69 -10.89
N VAL A 17 -7.94 -25.75 -11.44
CA VAL A 17 -6.77 -26.31 -10.75
C VAL A 17 -6.43 -25.48 -9.52
N ALA A 18 -6.41 -24.14 -9.65
CA ALA A 18 -6.07 -23.24 -8.56
C ALA A 18 -7.08 -23.32 -7.40
N SER A 19 -8.38 -23.44 -7.71
CA SER A 19 -9.43 -23.54 -6.69
C SER A 19 -9.34 -24.84 -5.89
N GLU A 20 -9.01 -25.95 -6.56
CA GLU A 20 -8.79 -27.25 -5.91
C GLU A 20 -7.55 -27.24 -5.01
N GLN A 21 -6.42 -26.73 -5.51
CA GLN A 21 -5.17 -26.64 -4.74
C GLN A 21 -5.30 -25.74 -3.51
N LEU A 22 -5.90 -24.56 -3.67
CA LEU A 22 -6.10 -23.58 -2.59
C LEU A 22 -7.28 -23.94 -1.68
N ARG A 23 -8.06 -24.98 -2.01
CA ARG A 23 -9.28 -25.40 -1.29
C ARG A 23 -10.29 -24.26 -1.12
N VAL A 24 -10.48 -23.47 -2.17
CA VAL A 24 -11.45 -22.36 -2.23
C VAL A 24 -12.52 -22.63 -3.28
N SER A 25 -13.65 -21.92 -3.20
CA SER A 25 -14.63 -21.99 -4.28
C SER A 25 -14.11 -21.29 -5.54
N ARG A 26 -14.54 -21.77 -6.70
CA ARG A 26 -14.26 -21.14 -8.00
C ARG A 26 -14.70 -19.68 -8.08
N THR A 27 -15.84 -19.37 -7.46
CA THR A 27 -16.35 -17.99 -7.36
C THR A 27 -15.40 -17.11 -6.53
N ALA A 28 -14.91 -17.60 -5.39
CA ALA A 28 -13.97 -16.86 -4.56
C ALA A 28 -12.64 -16.61 -5.29
N TYR A 29 -12.13 -17.61 -6.01
CA TYR A 29 -10.92 -17.47 -6.80
C TYR A 29 -11.05 -16.39 -7.89
N ARG A 30 -12.16 -16.40 -8.64
CA ARG A 30 -12.42 -15.39 -9.67
C ARG A 30 -12.53 -13.98 -9.09
N GLU A 31 -13.17 -13.84 -7.94
CA GLU A 31 -13.28 -12.53 -7.28
C GLU A 31 -11.93 -12.03 -6.78
N ALA A 32 -11.10 -12.92 -6.23
CA ALA A 32 -9.72 -12.59 -5.87
C ALA A 32 -8.93 -12.10 -7.09
N LEU A 33 -9.00 -12.80 -8.24
CA LEU A 33 -8.35 -12.35 -9.47
C LEU A 33 -8.88 -11.00 -9.96
N ARG A 34 -10.18 -10.73 -9.81
CA ARG A 34 -10.78 -9.43 -10.17
C ARG A 34 -10.22 -8.30 -9.33
N ILE A 35 -10.07 -8.51 -8.01
CA ILE A 35 -9.48 -7.54 -7.08
C ILE A 35 -8.01 -7.31 -7.42
N LEU A 36 -7.24 -8.38 -7.63
CA LEU A 36 -5.83 -8.28 -8.01
C LEU A 36 -5.64 -7.55 -9.34
N ALA A 37 -6.51 -7.80 -10.33
CA ALA A 37 -6.47 -7.12 -11.62
C ALA A 37 -6.82 -5.63 -11.50
N ALA A 38 -7.81 -5.29 -10.68
CA ALA A 38 -8.20 -3.90 -10.43
C ALA A 38 -7.08 -3.07 -9.76
N LYS A 39 -6.14 -3.74 -9.07
CA LYS A 39 -4.96 -3.15 -8.44
C LYS A 39 -3.71 -3.20 -9.32
N GLY A 40 -3.84 -3.72 -10.54
CA GLY A 40 -2.76 -3.84 -11.51
C GLY A 40 -1.77 -4.99 -11.24
N LEU A 41 -2.03 -5.85 -10.24
CA LEU A 41 -1.12 -6.93 -9.82
C LEU A 41 -1.11 -8.12 -10.78
N VAL A 42 -2.21 -8.34 -11.50
CA VAL A 42 -2.32 -9.36 -12.53
C VAL A 42 -3.00 -8.79 -13.77
N GLU A 43 -2.68 -9.36 -14.93
CA GLU A 43 -3.38 -9.07 -16.18
C GLU A 43 -3.96 -10.36 -16.78
N SER A 44 -5.18 -10.28 -17.32
CA SER A 44 -5.79 -11.39 -18.06
C SER A 44 -5.59 -11.18 -19.55
N ARG A 45 -5.02 -12.17 -20.23
CA ARG A 45 -4.75 -12.13 -21.67
C ARG A 45 -5.53 -13.24 -22.36
N PRO A 46 -6.31 -12.92 -23.42
CA PRO A 46 -7.01 -13.95 -24.19
C PRO A 46 -6.07 -15.05 -24.65
N LYS A 47 -6.46 -16.31 -24.46
CA LYS A 47 -5.70 -17.53 -24.82
C LYS A 47 -4.38 -17.77 -24.06
N LEU A 48 -3.93 -16.84 -23.22
CA LEU A 48 -2.67 -16.94 -22.47
C LEU A 48 -2.89 -17.08 -20.96
N GLY A 49 -4.11 -16.86 -20.48
CA GLY A 49 -4.46 -16.94 -19.07
C GLY A 49 -4.14 -15.66 -18.29
N THR A 50 -4.23 -15.75 -16.97
CA THR A 50 -3.91 -14.65 -16.05
C THR A 50 -2.43 -14.69 -15.71
N ARG A 51 -1.73 -13.56 -15.73
CA ARG A 51 -0.30 -13.47 -15.44
C ARG A 51 -0.02 -12.42 -14.38
N VAL A 52 1.06 -12.60 -13.63
CA VAL A 52 1.58 -11.58 -12.71
C VAL A 52 2.10 -10.40 -13.52
N SER A 53 1.65 -9.19 -13.20
CA SER A 53 2.06 -7.97 -13.88
C SER A 53 3.44 -7.51 -13.43
N GLU A 54 4.14 -6.79 -14.31
CA GLU A 54 5.33 -6.00 -13.95
C GLU A 54 4.99 -4.95 -12.87
N SER A 55 5.91 -4.67 -11.94
CA SER A 55 5.66 -3.72 -10.84
C SER A 55 5.30 -2.31 -11.30
N ARG A 56 5.72 -1.92 -12.52
CA ARG A 56 5.35 -0.63 -13.13
C ARG A 56 3.84 -0.48 -13.42
N ALA A 57 3.11 -1.58 -13.50
CA ALA A 57 1.66 -1.59 -13.73
C ALA A 57 0.86 -1.61 -12.43
N TRP A 58 1.52 -1.78 -11.28
CA TRP A 58 0.84 -1.86 -10.00
C TRP A 58 0.35 -0.48 -9.58
N HIS A 59 -0.83 -0.44 -8.97
CA HIS A 59 -1.34 0.78 -8.35
C HIS A 59 -0.63 0.98 -7.00
N LEU A 60 0.60 1.51 -7.04
CA LEU A 60 1.48 1.60 -5.87
C LEU A 60 0.95 2.49 -4.74
N LEU A 61 -0.04 3.33 -5.01
CA LEU A 61 -0.71 4.17 -4.01
C LEU A 61 -2.05 3.58 -3.52
N ASP A 62 -2.38 2.35 -3.94
CA ASP A 62 -3.53 1.64 -3.40
C ASP A 62 -3.18 1.10 -1.98
N PRO A 63 -4.03 1.33 -0.96
CA PRO A 63 -3.74 0.93 0.42
C PRO A 63 -3.42 -0.55 0.61
N ASP A 64 -4.14 -1.42 -0.10
CA ASP A 64 -3.96 -2.86 0.03
C ASP A 64 -2.62 -3.25 -0.59
N VAL A 65 -2.27 -2.67 -1.74
CA VAL A 65 -0.99 -2.93 -2.41
C VAL A 65 0.17 -2.52 -1.52
N VAL A 66 0.12 -1.32 -0.93
CA VAL A 66 1.13 -0.82 0.01
C VAL A 66 1.25 -1.75 1.21
N SER A 67 0.13 -2.08 1.85
CA SER A 67 0.08 -2.99 3.00
C SER A 67 0.71 -4.37 2.70
N TRP A 68 0.41 -4.95 1.54
CA TRP A 68 0.97 -6.24 1.11
C TRP A 68 2.47 -6.16 0.83
N ILE A 69 2.94 -5.07 0.21
CA ILE A 69 4.37 -4.82 -0.02
C ILE A 69 5.14 -4.81 1.31
N PHE A 70 4.64 -4.08 2.32
CA PHE A 70 5.26 -4.01 3.64
C PHE A 70 5.21 -5.33 4.41
N SER A 71 4.14 -6.11 4.23
CA SER A 71 3.98 -7.42 4.88
C SER A 71 4.91 -8.49 4.30
N ALA A 72 5.32 -8.36 3.05
CA ALA A 72 6.07 -9.36 2.31
C ALA A 72 7.57 -9.07 2.15
N GLN A 73 8.20 -8.33 3.09
CA GLN A 73 9.58 -7.81 3.02
C GLN A 73 9.84 -6.93 1.77
N PRO A 74 9.53 -5.64 1.81
CA PRO A 74 9.54 -4.80 0.61
C PRO A 74 10.92 -4.73 -0.07
N ASP A 75 10.92 -4.63 -1.41
CA ASP A 75 12.12 -4.31 -2.18
C ASP A 75 12.68 -2.95 -1.73
N ALA A 76 13.98 -2.89 -1.47
CA ALA A 76 14.68 -1.67 -1.07
C ALA A 76 14.46 -0.51 -2.06
N ARG A 77 14.35 -0.78 -3.37
CA ARG A 77 14.07 0.25 -4.38
C ARG A 77 12.68 0.84 -4.22
N LEU A 78 11.69 0.01 -3.90
CA LEU A 78 10.31 0.43 -3.73
C LEU A 78 10.14 1.24 -2.44
N LEU A 79 10.79 0.82 -1.36
CA LEU A 79 10.88 1.61 -0.12
C LEU A 79 11.54 2.97 -0.37
N ALA A 80 12.67 3.00 -1.08
CA ALA A 80 13.36 4.25 -1.38
C ALA A 80 12.47 5.22 -2.16
N GLY A 81 11.74 4.73 -3.17
CA GLY A 81 10.78 5.54 -3.93
C GLY A 81 9.63 6.10 -3.09
N LEU A 82 9.12 5.33 -2.11
CA LEU A 82 8.10 5.82 -1.19
C LEU A 82 8.63 6.95 -0.29
N PHE A 83 9.83 6.80 0.29
CA PHE A 83 10.44 7.84 1.10
C PHE A 83 10.81 9.09 0.28
N GLU A 84 11.20 8.92 -0.99
CA GLU A 84 11.42 10.03 -1.92
C GLU A 84 10.12 10.80 -2.19
N LEU A 85 9.02 10.10 -2.46
CA LEU A 85 7.70 10.72 -2.60
C LEU A 85 7.31 11.50 -1.34
N ARG A 86 7.46 10.90 -0.16
CA ARG A 86 7.21 11.54 1.14
C ARG A 86 8.05 12.82 1.31
N ALA A 87 9.34 12.76 1.01
CA ALA A 87 10.22 13.93 1.07
C ALA A 87 9.81 15.07 0.13
N ILE A 88 9.15 14.76 -0.99
CA ILE A 88 8.63 15.77 -1.93
C ILE A 88 7.34 16.42 -1.40
N VAL A 89 6.39 15.61 -0.90
CA VAL A 89 5.02 16.09 -0.59
C VAL A 89 4.82 16.54 0.85
N GLU A 90 5.48 15.89 1.81
CA GLU A 90 5.25 16.13 3.24
C GLU A 90 5.68 17.51 3.72
N PRO A 91 6.80 18.11 3.27
CA PRO A 91 7.17 19.45 3.73
C PRO A 91 6.12 20.50 3.36
N ALA A 92 5.55 20.41 2.16
CA ALA A 92 4.47 21.29 1.72
C ALA A 92 3.17 21.03 2.50
N ALA A 93 2.82 19.76 2.73
CA ALA A 93 1.67 19.39 3.56
C ALA A 93 1.82 19.90 5.00
N ALA A 94 3.01 19.77 5.59
CA ALA A 94 3.33 20.23 6.93
C ALA A 94 3.25 21.75 7.08
N ALA A 95 3.72 22.51 6.09
CA ALA A 95 3.58 23.97 6.07
C ALA A 95 2.11 24.40 6.05
N LEU A 96 1.27 23.74 5.24
CA LEU A 96 -0.17 23.98 5.22
C LEU A 96 -0.82 23.57 6.54
N ALA A 97 -0.46 22.40 7.06
CA ALA A 97 -0.97 21.88 8.31
C ALA A 97 -0.65 22.83 9.47
N ALA A 98 0.57 23.37 9.55
CA ALA A 98 0.97 24.33 10.57
C ALA A 98 0.06 25.56 10.64
N ALA A 99 -0.46 26.02 9.51
CA ALA A 99 -1.40 27.14 9.44
C ALA A 99 -2.86 26.73 9.73
N ARG A 100 -3.27 25.51 9.37
CA ARG A 100 -4.68 25.10 9.28
C ARG A 100 -5.15 24.12 10.36
N ARG A 101 -4.23 23.41 11.02
CA ARG A 101 -4.57 22.33 11.96
C ARG A 101 -5.47 22.80 13.10
N SER A 102 -6.37 21.90 13.51
CA SER A 102 -7.08 21.99 14.77
C SER A 102 -6.19 21.56 15.95
N ARG A 103 -6.63 21.87 17.19
CA ARG A 103 -5.96 21.36 18.40
C ARG A 103 -6.02 19.84 18.51
N GLU A 104 -7.08 19.23 17.98
CA GLU A 104 -7.25 17.78 17.96
C GLU A 104 -6.21 17.13 17.06
N GLN A 105 -6.08 17.61 15.82
CA GLN A 105 -5.09 17.13 14.86
C GLN A 105 -3.66 17.26 15.39
N LEU A 106 -3.35 18.38 16.06
CA LEU A 106 -2.04 18.56 16.69
C LEU A 106 -1.77 17.50 17.78
N ARG A 107 -2.78 17.14 18.57
CA ARG A 107 -2.66 16.10 19.60
C ARG A 107 -2.46 14.73 18.97
N THR A 108 -3.23 14.39 17.93
CA THR A 108 -3.09 13.14 17.18
C THR A 108 -1.68 13.01 16.60
N MET A 109 -1.18 14.05 15.92
CA MET A 109 0.18 14.06 15.39
C MET A 109 1.24 13.88 16.48
N ARG A 110 1.07 14.51 17.65
CA ARG A 110 1.99 14.36 18.78
C ARG A 110 2.05 12.92 19.28
N LEU A 111 0.89 12.32 19.56
CA LEU A 111 0.82 10.94 20.07
C LEU A 111 1.43 9.93 19.09
N ALA A 112 1.17 10.11 17.80
CA ALA A 112 1.73 9.26 16.76
C ALA A 112 3.26 9.40 16.66
N LEU A 113 3.80 10.63 16.73
CA LEU A 113 5.25 10.86 16.78
C LEU A 113 5.90 10.23 18.01
N ASP A 114 5.26 10.35 19.17
CA ASP A 114 5.77 9.76 20.41
C ASP A 114 5.84 8.23 20.30
N ALA A 115 4.84 7.60 19.66
CA ALA A 115 4.86 6.16 19.37
C ALA A 115 5.92 5.78 18.32
N MET A 116 6.11 6.58 17.26
CA MET A 116 7.16 6.35 16.25
C MET A 116 8.58 6.46 16.85
N ALA A 117 8.76 7.27 17.91
CA ALA A 117 10.04 7.39 18.59
C ALA A 117 10.42 6.11 19.36
N THR A 118 9.43 5.31 19.76
CA THR A 118 9.64 4.07 20.53
C THR A 118 9.50 2.80 19.68
N GLU A 119 8.72 2.84 18.61
CA GLU A 119 8.38 1.69 17.78
C GLU A 119 9.01 1.78 16.39
N SER A 120 9.65 0.70 15.93
CA SER A 120 10.22 0.64 14.58
C SER A 120 9.18 0.21 13.53
N LEU A 121 9.37 0.62 12.26
CA LEU A 121 8.56 0.15 11.12
C LEU A 121 8.62 -1.37 10.88
N ALA A 122 9.52 -2.09 11.55
CA ALA A 122 9.60 -3.55 11.47
C ALA A 122 8.40 -4.24 12.16
N VAL A 123 7.79 -3.59 13.15
CA VAL A 123 6.65 -4.14 13.90
C VAL A 123 5.35 -3.43 13.52
N GLU A 124 4.22 -4.11 13.75
CA GLU A 124 2.90 -3.59 13.35
C GLU A 124 2.55 -2.28 14.08
N ALA A 125 2.91 -2.17 15.36
CA ALA A 125 2.67 -0.96 16.14
C ALA A 125 3.38 0.27 15.52
N GLY A 126 4.64 0.13 15.12
CA GLY A 126 5.39 1.22 14.47
C GLY A 126 4.82 1.59 13.10
N ARG A 127 4.39 0.60 12.30
CA ARG A 127 3.69 0.86 11.02
C ARG A 127 2.33 1.54 11.21
N GLN A 128 1.64 1.26 12.32
CA GLN A 128 0.39 1.91 12.65
C GLN A 128 0.61 3.36 13.10
N ALA A 129 1.66 3.62 13.89
CA ALA A 129 2.04 4.95 14.33
C ALA A 129 2.45 5.85 13.16
N ASP A 130 3.27 5.33 12.23
CA ASP A 130 3.64 6.04 10.98
C ASP A 130 2.39 6.43 10.18
N ARG A 131 1.51 5.46 9.90
CA ARG A 131 0.21 5.69 9.25
C ARG A 131 -0.62 6.78 9.91
N GLN A 132 -0.73 6.76 11.23
CA GLN A 132 -1.50 7.75 11.98
C GLN A 132 -0.91 9.14 11.87
N PHE A 133 0.41 9.28 11.99
CA PHE A 133 1.07 10.58 11.88
C PHE A 133 0.89 11.18 10.49
N HIS A 134 1.20 10.42 9.44
CA HIS A 134 1.13 10.90 8.06
C HIS A 134 -0.31 11.18 7.63
N SER A 135 -1.27 10.35 8.03
CA SER A 135 -2.70 10.61 7.78
C SER A 135 -3.15 11.92 8.41
N ALA A 136 -2.85 12.12 9.71
CA ALA A 136 -3.21 13.34 10.41
C ALA A 136 -2.54 14.59 9.82
N LEU A 137 -1.30 14.47 9.35
CA LEU A 137 -0.56 15.57 8.71
C LEU A 137 -1.22 16.02 7.41
N PHE A 138 -1.54 15.06 6.51
CA PHE A 138 -2.16 15.36 5.23
C PHE A 138 -3.60 15.86 5.39
N GLU A 139 -4.38 15.32 6.33
CA GLU A 139 -5.70 15.86 6.65
C GLU A 139 -5.62 17.28 7.22
N ALA A 140 -4.67 17.54 8.13
CA ALA A 140 -4.46 18.86 8.72
C ALA A 140 -4.02 19.90 7.68
N SER A 141 -3.44 19.49 6.55
CA SER A 141 -3.13 20.38 5.43
C SER A 141 -4.37 21.08 4.87
N GLY A 142 -5.58 20.55 5.10
CA GLY A 142 -6.84 21.09 4.57
C GLY A 142 -6.92 21.08 3.04
N ASN A 143 -6.04 20.33 2.37
CA ASN A 143 -6.08 20.15 0.93
C ASN A 143 -6.64 18.74 0.62
N PRO A 144 -7.82 18.62 -0.01
CA PRO A 144 -8.43 17.31 -0.26
C PRO A 144 -7.59 16.40 -1.15
N PHE A 145 -6.74 16.95 -2.04
CA PHE A 145 -5.83 16.15 -2.86
C PHE A 145 -4.68 15.58 -2.04
N LEU A 146 -4.11 16.36 -1.12
CA LEU A 146 -3.09 15.84 -0.19
C LEU A 146 -3.71 14.82 0.77
N ALA A 147 -4.91 15.09 1.27
CA ALA A 147 -5.65 14.15 2.10
C ALA A 147 -5.94 12.82 1.36
N SER A 148 -6.21 12.84 0.05
CA SER A 148 -6.40 11.59 -0.71
C SER A 148 -5.14 10.73 -0.82
N LEU A 149 -3.94 11.32 -0.68
CA LEU A 149 -2.69 10.56 -0.74
C LEU A 149 -2.48 9.70 0.50
N THR A 150 -3.08 10.03 1.65
CA THR A 150 -2.96 9.28 2.92
C THR A 150 -3.11 7.78 2.75
N SER A 151 -4.09 7.39 1.93
CA SER A 151 -4.44 6.01 1.62
C SER A 151 -3.29 5.19 1.01
N GLY A 152 -2.31 5.84 0.35
CA GLY A 152 -1.21 5.18 -0.36
C GLY A 152 0.20 5.50 0.11
N ILE A 153 0.41 6.49 0.99
CA ILE A 153 1.75 6.92 1.42
C ILE A 153 1.94 7.01 2.93
N ALA A 154 0.85 6.94 3.70
CA ALA A 154 0.89 6.91 5.15
C ALA A 154 1.15 5.47 5.62
#